data_AF-A0A067P0P4-F1
#
_entry.id   AF-A0A067P0P4-F1
#
_cell.length_a   1.000
_cell.length_b   1.000
_cell.length_c   1.000
_cell.angle_alpha   90.00
_cell.angle_beta   90.00
_cell.angle_gamma   90.00
#
_symmetry.space_group_name_H-M   'P 1'
#
loop_
_entity.id
_entity.type
_entity.pdbx_description
1 polymer ?
#
loop_
_entity_poly.entity_id
_entity_poly.type
_entity_poly.pdbx_seq_one_letter_code
_entity_poly.pdbx_strand_id
1 'polypeptide(L)'
;MSYEVNIIRIFPEPKVFSELDWNKQCVEQVGNKGRPHRTLRSTEHRRRSLREVPAWEFYETHKAEITWDVVVINPLYVFGPVIHEVASRDTLNTSSSDLLKVLLTPSTSPSTMSSETPTTTGSCGIDVRDLAEGHAKVLEVPDAGGERIIISVGPYVWQDRIDVAQGLSPSVALPYCMVREC
;
A
#
# COMPACT_ATOMS: atom_id res chain seq x y z
N MET A 1 -24.68 -5.16 3.48
CA MET A 1 -23.66 -4.52 4.36
C MET A 1 -22.37 -4.53 3.58
N SER A 2 -21.84 -3.35 3.28
CA SER A 2 -20.89 -3.11 2.19
C SER A 2 -19.51 -2.80 2.76
N TYR A 3 -18.44 -3.41 2.24
CA TYR A 3 -17.07 -3.27 2.77
C TYR A 3 -16.05 -2.97 1.65
N GLU A 4 -14.81 -2.57 1.98
CA GLU A 4 -13.97 -1.61 1.20
C GLU A 4 -12.44 -1.98 0.90
N VAL A 5 -11.88 -2.02 -0.35
CA VAL A 5 -10.43 -2.28 -0.73
C VAL A 5 -9.74 -0.94 -0.99
N ASN A 6 -8.45 -0.81 -0.62
CA ASN A 6 -7.64 0.43 -0.61
C ASN A 6 -8.02 1.42 0.51
N ILE A 7 -8.43 0.95 1.70
CA ILE A 7 -8.77 1.83 2.84
C ILE A 7 -7.53 2.19 3.68
N ILE A 8 -7.41 3.46 4.08
CA ILE A 8 -6.38 3.95 5.03
C ILE A 8 -6.92 4.01 6.48
N ARG A 9 -8.13 3.49 6.74
CA ARG A 9 -8.69 3.65 8.08
C ARG A 9 -7.84 2.82 9.05
N ILE A 10 -7.29 3.51 10.05
CA ILE A 10 -6.75 2.85 11.22
C ILE A 10 -7.95 2.31 11.97
N PHE A 11 -8.04 1.00 12.04
CA PHE A 11 -9.01 0.31 12.87
C PHE A 11 -8.38 0.04 14.23
N PRO A 12 -9.16 0.10 15.32
CA PRO A 12 -8.64 -0.25 16.64
C PRO A 12 -8.24 -1.72 16.70
N GLU A 13 -8.87 -2.56 15.88
CA GLU A 13 -8.62 -4.00 15.78
C GLU A 13 -8.21 -4.39 14.36
N PRO A 14 -7.40 -5.45 14.18
CA PRO A 14 -7.09 -6.00 12.86
C PRO A 14 -8.34 -6.34 12.07
N LYS A 15 -8.36 -5.97 10.79
CA LYS A 15 -9.48 -6.22 9.89
C LYS A 15 -9.02 -6.96 8.63
N VAL A 16 -9.78 -7.98 8.25
CA VAL A 16 -9.59 -8.73 7.01
C VAL A 16 -10.38 -8.06 5.88
N PHE A 17 -9.75 -7.94 4.71
CA PHE A 17 -10.33 -7.42 3.48
C PHE A 17 -10.22 -8.45 2.36
N SER A 18 -11.10 -8.33 1.37
CA SER A 18 -11.24 -9.19 0.20
C SER A 18 -11.43 -8.37 -1.06
N GLU A 19 -11.34 -9.01 -2.21
CA GLU A 19 -11.49 -8.42 -3.55
C GLU A 19 -12.88 -7.79 -3.80
N LEU A 20 -13.87 -8.12 -2.98
CA LEU A 20 -15.23 -7.57 -3.06
C LEU A 20 -15.34 -6.17 -2.44
N ASP A 21 -14.29 -5.75 -1.76
CA ASP A 21 -14.34 -4.59 -0.92
C ASP A 21 -14.04 -3.30 -1.77
N TRP A 22 -14.83 -2.22 -1.72
CA TRP A 22 -14.53 -0.90 -2.36
C TRP A 22 -14.30 0.34 -1.46
N ASN A 23 -13.18 1.08 -1.54
CA ASN A 23 -12.98 2.33 -0.74
C ASN A 23 -13.88 3.53 -1.15
N LYS A 24 -15.10 3.59 -0.59
CA LYS A 24 -16.05 4.71 -0.70
C LYS A 24 -15.76 5.79 0.34
N GLN A 25 -15.21 5.43 1.49
CA GLN A 25 -14.95 6.38 2.57
C GLN A 25 -13.97 7.49 2.17
N CYS A 26 -12.90 7.20 1.44
CA CYS A 26 -11.96 8.25 1.00
C CYS A 26 -12.59 9.23 -0.01
N VAL A 27 -13.58 8.76 -0.78
CA VAL A 27 -14.36 9.61 -1.70
C VAL A 27 -15.20 10.61 -0.89
N GLU A 28 -15.91 10.13 0.12
CA GLU A 28 -16.75 10.96 0.98
C GLU A 28 -15.96 11.91 1.88
N GLN A 29 -14.89 11.42 2.52
CA GLN A 29 -14.11 12.22 3.48
C GLN A 29 -13.39 13.39 2.80
N VAL A 30 -12.77 13.17 1.65
CA VAL A 30 -12.05 14.22 0.91
C VAL A 30 -13.02 15.13 0.13
N GLY A 31 -14.21 14.62 -0.24
CA GLY A 31 -15.26 15.41 -0.89
C GLY A 31 -16.00 16.37 0.06
N ASN A 32 -16.28 15.94 1.29
CA ASN A 32 -17.24 16.63 2.18
C ASN A 32 -16.62 17.34 3.39
N LYS A 33 -15.41 16.98 3.86
CA LYS A 33 -14.92 17.41 5.20
C LYS A 33 -13.85 18.53 5.20
N GLY A 34 -13.64 19.22 4.08
CA GLY A 34 -12.71 20.37 4.00
C GLY A 34 -11.21 20.01 4.18
N ARG A 35 -10.33 21.02 4.11
CA ARG A 35 -8.86 20.86 4.13
C ARG A 35 -8.24 20.14 5.35
N PRO A 36 -8.73 20.25 6.60
CA PRO A 36 -8.01 19.70 7.76
C PRO A 36 -8.01 18.16 7.86
N HIS A 37 -8.87 17.46 7.12
CA HIS A 37 -8.91 15.98 7.08
C HIS A 37 -8.25 15.38 5.83
N ARG A 38 -7.64 16.22 4.99
CA ARG A 38 -7.06 15.81 3.71
C ARG A 38 -5.55 15.63 3.85
N THR A 39 -5.11 14.39 4.12
CA THR A 39 -3.69 14.04 4.04
C THR A 39 -3.32 13.73 2.58
N LEU A 40 -2.01 13.76 2.27
CA LEU A 40 -1.53 13.28 0.97
C LEU A 40 -1.98 11.83 0.72
N ARG A 41 -1.92 11.01 1.77
CA ARG A 41 -2.37 9.62 1.73
C ARG A 41 -3.86 9.52 1.42
N SER A 42 -4.76 10.21 2.15
CA SER A 42 -6.20 10.13 1.90
C SER A 42 -6.62 10.70 0.54
N THR A 43 -5.90 11.71 0.05
CA THR A 43 -6.09 12.24 -1.30
C THR A 43 -5.73 11.22 -2.36
N GLU A 44 -4.58 10.56 -2.23
CA GLU A 44 -4.11 9.57 -3.19
C GLU A 44 -5.03 8.35 -3.25
N HIS A 45 -5.48 7.84 -2.10
CA HIS A 45 -6.38 6.68 -2.09
C HIS A 45 -7.75 7.01 -2.67
N ARG A 46 -8.27 8.24 -2.45
CA ARG A 46 -9.43 8.70 -3.20
C ARG A 46 -9.17 8.68 -4.70
N ARG A 47 -8.02 9.21 -5.15
CA ARG A 47 -7.69 9.24 -6.59
C ARG A 47 -7.67 7.84 -7.19
N ARG A 48 -7.18 6.84 -6.45
CA ARG A 48 -7.22 5.43 -6.87
C ARG A 48 -8.66 4.92 -7.03
N SER A 49 -9.52 5.11 -6.02
CA SER A 49 -10.94 4.73 -6.12
C SER A 49 -11.66 5.41 -7.30
N LEU A 50 -11.39 6.70 -7.52
CA LEU A 50 -12.01 7.47 -8.60
C LEU A 50 -11.49 7.13 -10.01
N ARG A 51 -10.41 6.36 -10.12
CA ARG A 51 -9.92 5.85 -11.42
C ARG A 51 -10.44 4.45 -11.70
N GLU A 52 -10.55 3.63 -10.65
CA GLU A 52 -11.01 2.26 -10.77
C GLU A 52 -12.50 2.21 -11.15
N VAL A 53 -13.37 2.98 -10.48
CA VAL A 53 -14.82 2.96 -10.74
C VAL A 53 -15.14 3.28 -12.22
N PRO A 54 -14.63 4.36 -12.83
CA PRO A 54 -14.91 4.64 -14.24
C PRO A 54 -14.36 3.58 -15.22
N ALA A 55 -13.27 2.88 -14.85
CA ALA A 55 -12.74 1.81 -15.69
C ALA A 55 -13.70 0.62 -15.74
N TRP A 56 -14.29 0.25 -14.61
CA TRP A 56 -15.34 -0.78 -14.54
C TRP A 56 -16.64 -0.34 -15.21
N GLU A 57 -17.06 0.90 -15.02
CA GLU A 57 -18.25 1.44 -15.70
C GLU A 57 -18.10 1.40 -17.22
N PHE A 58 -16.92 1.78 -17.73
CA PHE A 58 -16.61 1.68 -19.16
C PHE A 58 -16.68 0.23 -19.63
N TYR A 59 -16.02 -0.69 -18.92
CA TYR A 59 -15.98 -2.10 -19.28
C TYR A 59 -17.38 -2.72 -19.33
N GLU A 60 -18.21 -2.52 -18.29
CA GLU A 60 -19.55 -3.08 -18.24
C GLU A 60 -20.50 -2.43 -19.27
N THR A 61 -20.35 -1.13 -19.55
CA THR A 61 -21.16 -0.44 -20.57
C THR A 61 -20.85 -0.94 -21.98
N HIS A 62 -19.57 -1.19 -22.29
CA HIS A 62 -19.12 -1.57 -23.63
C HIS A 62 -18.80 -3.06 -23.77
N LYS A 63 -19.17 -3.90 -22.79
CA LYS A 63 -18.77 -5.32 -22.72
C LYS A 63 -19.12 -6.13 -23.95
N ALA A 64 -20.23 -5.82 -24.60
CA ALA A 64 -20.67 -6.47 -25.84
C ALA A 64 -19.94 -5.97 -27.10
N GLU A 65 -19.27 -4.81 -27.02
CA GLU A 65 -18.59 -4.13 -28.14
C GLU A 65 -17.08 -4.41 -28.18
N ILE A 66 -16.50 -4.84 -27.05
CA ILE A 66 -15.07 -5.06 -26.88
C ILE A 66 -14.72 -6.55 -26.90
N THR A 67 -13.54 -6.88 -27.43
CA THR A 67 -13.03 -8.26 -27.52
C THR A 67 -11.97 -8.58 -26.47
N TRP A 68 -11.81 -7.70 -25.48
CA TRP A 68 -10.83 -7.79 -24.39
C TRP A 68 -11.55 -7.66 -23.05
N ASP A 69 -10.94 -8.23 -22.01
CA ASP A 69 -11.40 -8.15 -20.63
C ASP A 69 -10.62 -7.09 -19.83
N VAL A 70 -11.08 -6.84 -18.60
CA VAL A 70 -10.41 -5.95 -17.65
C VAL A 70 -10.08 -6.71 -16.39
N VAL A 71 -8.85 -6.57 -15.92
CA VAL A 71 -8.41 -7.02 -14.60
C VAL A 71 -7.84 -5.81 -13.85
N VAL A 72 -8.18 -5.68 -12.57
CA VAL A 72 -7.62 -4.63 -11.70
C VAL A 72 -6.75 -5.26 -10.63
N ILE A 73 -5.47 -4.90 -10.62
CA ILE A 73 -4.54 -5.32 -9.57
C ILE A 73 -4.46 -4.20 -8.51
N ASN A 74 -4.70 -4.57 -7.26
CA ASN A 74 -4.74 -3.69 -6.10
C ASN A 74 -3.57 -4.00 -5.15
N PRO A 75 -2.38 -3.42 -5.38
CA PRO A 75 -1.25 -3.58 -4.48
C PRO A 75 -1.39 -2.69 -3.23
N LEU A 76 -0.82 -3.15 -2.12
CA LEU A 76 -0.67 -2.35 -0.90
C LEU A 76 0.69 -1.61 -0.90
N TYR A 77 1.48 -1.70 0.17
CA TYR A 77 2.84 -1.17 0.11
C TYR A 77 3.70 -1.97 -0.85
N VAL A 78 4.33 -1.28 -1.80
CA VAL A 78 5.23 -1.89 -2.78
C VAL A 78 6.66 -1.56 -2.41
N PHE A 79 7.40 -2.58 -1.98
CA PHE A 79 8.81 -2.49 -1.61
C PHE A 79 9.68 -3.19 -2.64
N GLY A 80 10.99 -2.99 -2.57
CA GLY A 80 11.95 -3.76 -3.37
C GLY A 80 12.93 -2.88 -4.13
N PRO A 81 13.83 -3.51 -4.91
CA PRO A 81 14.88 -2.80 -5.62
C PRO A 81 14.31 -1.92 -6.72
N VAL A 82 14.84 -0.70 -6.86
CA VAL A 82 14.51 0.18 -7.98
C VAL A 82 15.36 -0.22 -9.18
N ILE A 83 14.72 -0.49 -10.32
CA ILE A 83 15.40 -0.95 -11.55
C ILE A 83 16.08 0.17 -12.34
N HIS A 84 15.77 1.43 -12.04
CA HIS A 84 16.30 2.61 -12.71
C HIS A 84 17.14 3.46 -11.74
N GLU A 85 18.01 4.31 -12.28
CA GLU A 85 18.77 5.25 -11.47
C GLU A 85 17.84 6.24 -10.76
N VAL A 86 18.07 6.44 -9.47
CA VAL A 86 17.29 7.34 -8.63
C VAL A 86 18.17 8.53 -8.26
N ALA A 87 17.79 9.72 -8.72
CA ALA A 87 18.59 10.94 -8.54
C ALA A 87 18.77 11.32 -7.05
N SER A 88 17.76 11.05 -6.22
CA SER A 88 17.84 11.26 -4.78
C SER A 88 16.76 10.47 -4.02
N ARG A 89 16.92 10.33 -2.71
CA ARG A 89 15.94 9.67 -1.83
C ARG A 89 14.54 10.29 -1.90
N ASP A 90 14.43 11.57 -2.26
CA ASP A 90 13.16 12.29 -2.37
C ASP A 90 12.36 11.90 -3.61
N THR A 91 13.00 11.21 -4.57
CA THR A 91 12.36 10.71 -5.80
C THR A 91 11.85 9.28 -5.67
N LEU A 92 12.04 8.64 -4.51
CA LEU A 92 11.51 7.30 -4.24
C LEU A 92 9.98 7.30 -4.15
N ASN A 93 9.38 6.16 -4.45
CA ASN A 93 7.96 5.95 -4.18
C ASN A 93 7.66 6.10 -2.68
N THR A 94 6.40 6.38 -2.34
CA THR A 94 6.00 6.59 -0.94
C THR A 94 6.34 5.41 -0.05
N SER A 95 6.13 4.18 -0.52
CA SER A 95 6.39 2.96 0.25
C SER A 95 7.87 2.82 0.65
N SER A 96 8.79 2.99 -0.29
CA SER A 96 10.24 2.91 -0.01
C SER A 96 10.72 4.12 0.79
N SER A 97 10.17 5.31 0.53
CA SER A 97 10.45 6.51 1.33
C SER A 97 10.07 6.31 2.80
N ASP A 98 8.88 5.76 3.07
CA ASP A 98 8.41 5.49 4.42
C ASP A 98 9.24 4.38 5.11
N LEU A 99 9.60 3.32 4.39
CA LEU A 99 10.52 2.29 4.91
C LEU A 99 11.88 2.88 5.30
N LEU A 100 12.47 3.70 4.44
CA LEU A 100 13.76 4.34 4.75
C LEU A 100 13.67 5.31 5.92
N LYS A 101 12.55 6.03 6.09
CA LYS A 101 12.33 6.89 7.27
C LYS A 101 12.26 6.07 8.55
N VAL A 102 11.56 4.94 8.52
CA VAL A 102 11.47 4.02 9.66
C VAL A 102 12.85 3.47 10.04
N LEU A 103 13.65 3.06 9.05
CA LEU A 103 14.97 2.49 9.30
C LEU A 103 16.03 3.55 9.69
N LEU A 104 16.03 4.70 9.04
CA LEU A 104 17.11 5.69 9.16
C LEU A 104 16.78 6.87 10.09
N THR A 105 15.54 7.06 10.49
CA THR A 105 15.13 8.16 11.38
C THR A 105 14.04 7.71 12.36
N PRO A 106 14.21 6.61 13.12
CA PRO A 106 13.17 6.10 14.00
C PRO A 106 12.76 7.08 15.12
N SER A 107 13.62 8.05 15.48
CA SER A 107 13.43 8.97 16.62
C SER A 107 13.28 10.46 16.27
N THR A 108 13.39 10.87 14.99
CA THR A 108 13.53 12.31 14.60
C THR A 108 12.46 12.82 13.65
N SER A 109 11.26 12.24 13.61
CA SER A 109 10.11 12.92 13.00
C SER A 109 9.38 13.74 14.08
N PRO A 110 9.63 15.05 14.21
CA PRO A 110 8.71 15.91 14.94
C PRO A 110 7.43 16.04 14.10
N SER A 111 6.53 15.05 14.17
CA SER A 111 5.06 15.21 14.02
C SER A 111 4.22 13.96 13.73
N THR A 112 4.75 12.74 13.51
CA THR A 112 3.85 11.68 12.96
C THR A 112 3.91 10.26 13.51
N MET A 113 4.96 9.81 14.18
CA MET A 113 5.01 8.43 14.71
C MET A 113 5.32 8.50 16.20
N SER A 114 4.39 8.08 17.06
CA SER A 114 4.67 7.84 18.48
C SER A 114 5.71 6.72 18.62
N SER A 115 6.39 6.64 19.77
CA SER A 115 7.30 5.52 20.10
C SER A 115 6.63 4.15 19.97
N GLU A 116 5.30 4.09 20.07
CA GLU A 116 4.49 2.89 19.94
C GLU A 116 4.06 2.58 18.50
N THR A 117 4.22 3.52 17.57
CA THR A 117 3.76 3.35 16.19
C THR A 117 4.42 2.17 15.46
N PRO A 118 5.73 1.89 15.66
CA PRO A 118 6.37 0.75 15.00
C PRO A 118 5.75 -0.61 15.34
N THR A 119 5.17 -0.75 16.53
CA THR A 119 4.58 -1.99 17.04
C THR A 119 3.06 -2.03 16.94
N THR A 120 2.39 -0.90 16.75
CA THR A 120 0.92 -0.80 16.79
C THR A 120 0.28 -0.54 15.43
N THR A 121 0.99 0.04 14.47
CA THR A 121 0.44 0.32 13.14
C THR A 121 0.85 -0.74 12.13
N GLY A 122 -0.10 -1.65 11.85
CA GLY A 122 0.06 -2.69 10.84
C GLY A 122 -0.39 -2.25 9.44
N SER A 123 0.18 -2.87 8.43
CA SER A 123 -0.28 -2.82 7.04
C SER A 123 0.07 -4.11 6.31
N CYS A 124 -0.19 -4.20 5.01
CA CYS A 124 0.28 -5.31 4.19
C CYS A 124 1.18 -4.78 3.07
N GLY A 125 2.06 -5.64 2.55
CA GLY A 125 3.00 -5.25 1.51
C GLY A 125 3.25 -6.35 0.50
N ILE A 126 3.98 -5.99 -0.56
CA ILE A 126 4.40 -6.87 -1.65
C ILE A 126 5.77 -6.41 -2.17
N ASP A 127 6.58 -7.35 -2.66
CA ASP A 127 7.78 -7.02 -3.42
C ASP A 127 7.40 -6.57 -4.84
N VAL A 128 8.08 -5.55 -5.37
CA VAL A 128 7.82 -5.01 -6.70
C VAL A 128 8.02 -6.06 -7.80
N ARG A 129 8.89 -7.05 -7.58
CA ARG A 129 9.14 -8.14 -8.53
C ARG A 129 7.95 -9.09 -8.57
N ASP A 130 7.43 -9.49 -7.40
CA ASP A 130 6.23 -10.33 -7.29
C ASP A 130 5.00 -9.60 -7.85
N LEU A 131 4.91 -8.29 -7.63
CA LEU A 131 3.86 -7.47 -8.22
C LEU A 131 3.96 -7.43 -9.75
N ALA A 132 5.17 -7.24 -10.29
CA ALA A 132 5.41 -7.25 -11.73
C ALA A 132 5.09 -8.61 -12.37
N GLU A 133 5.47 -9.70 -11.70
CA GLU A 133 5.10 -11.05 -12.12
C GLU A 133 3.58 -11.23 -12.10
N GLY A 134 2.90 -10.77 -11.04
CA GLY A 134 1.44 -10.78 -10.96
C GLY A 134 0.78 -10.03 -12.13
N HIS A 135 1.31 -8.86 -12.50
CA HIS A 135 0.85 -8.12 -13.68
C HIS A 135 1.04 -8.88 -14.99
N ALA A 136 2.14 -9.62 -15.16
CA ALA A 136 2.34 -10.46 -16.33
C ALA A 136 1.37 -11.66 -16.31
N LYS A 137 1.20 -12.28 -15.14
CA LYS A 137 0.44 -13.52 -14.99
C LYS A 137 -1.04 -13.37 -15.29
N VAL A 138 -1.65 -12.25 -14.91
CA VAL A 138 -3.08 -12.01 -15.18
C VAL A 138 -3.41 -11.95 -16.68
N LEU A 139 -2.43 -11.66 -17.53
CA LEU A 139 -2.61 -11.67 -18.99
C LEU A 139 -2.62 -13.09 -19.58
N GLU A 140 -2.08 -14.07 -18.84
CA GLU A 140 -1.99 -15.48 -19.27
C GLU A 140 -3.11 -16.35 -18.69
N VAL A 141 -3.87 -15.84 -17.73
CA VAL A 141 -4.90 -16.59 -16.99
C VAL A 141 -6.26 -16.04 -17.40
N PRO A 142 -7.02 -16.72 -18.27
CA PRO A 142 -8.32 -16.24 -18.74
C PRO A 142 -9.30 -15.93 -17.60
N ASP A 143 -9.25 -16.72 -16.51
CA ASP A 143 -10.12 -16.54 -15.33
C ASP A 143 -9.76 -15.29 -14.50
N ALA A 144 -8.66 -14.58 -14.80
CA ALA A 144 -8.36 -13.29 -14.19
C ALA A 144 -9.16 -12.14 -14.82
N GLY A 145 -9.72 -12.35 -16.02
CA GLY A 145 -10.57 -11.39 -16.70
C GLY A 145 -11.85 -11.11 -15.91
N GLY A 146 -12.13 -9.83 -15.66
CA GLY A 146 -13.27 -9.40 -14.85
C GLY A 146 -12.99 -9.38 -13.34
N GLU A 147 -11.79 -9.74 -12.91
CA GLU A 147 -11.44 -9.80 -11.49
C GLU A 147 -10.76 -8.52 -10.96
N ARG A 148 -10.95 -8.31 -9.66
CA ARG A 148 -10.15 -7.38 -8.85
C ARG A 148 -9.25 -8.25 -8.01
N ILE A 149 -7.94 -8.07 -8.05
CA ILE A 149 -6.98 -8.97 -7.38
C ILE A 149 -6.16 -8.17 -6.38
N ILE A 150 -6.20 -8.56 -5.11
CA ILE A 150 -5.31 -8.02 -4.08
C ILE A 150 -4.01 -8.84 -4.13
N ILE A 151 -2.88 -8.17 -4.34
CA ILE A 151 -1.57 -8.84 -4.30
C ILE A 151 -0.80 -8.38 -3.07
N SER A 152 -0.55 -9.31 -2.15
CA SER A 152 0.19 -9.08 -0.91
C SER A 152 0.82 -10.35 -0.35
N VAL A 153 1.97 -10.21 0.31
CA VAL A 153 2.66 -11.28 1.06
C VAL A 153 2.08 -11.45 2.48
N GLY A 154 1.25 -10.51 2.93
CA GLY A 154 0.60 -10.57 4.23
C GLY A 154 0.83 -9.34 5.10
N PRO A 155 0.28 -9.37 6.33
CA PRO A 155 0.38 -8.26 7.26
C PRO A 155 1.79 -8.14 7.85
N TYR A 156 2.18 -6.91 8.17
CA TYR A 156 3.40 -6.57 8.89
C TYR A 156 3.15 -5.35 9.79
N VAL A 157 3.89 -5.23 10.88
CA VAL A 157 4.11 -3.97 11.59
C VAL A 157 5.49 -3.43 11.24
N TRP A 158 5.72 -2.13 11.38
CA TRP A 158 7.02 -1.54 11.02
C TRP A 158 8.19 -2.14 11.82
N GLN A 159 7.94 -2.62 13.04
CA GLN A 159 8.94 -3.32 13.85
C GLN A 159 9.50 -4.56 13.14
N ASP A 160 8.68 -5.33 12.43
CA ASP A 160 9.14 -6.52 11.70
C ASP A 160 10.26 -6.16 10.68
N ARG A 161 10.15 -4.98 10.06
CA ARG A 161 11.15 -4.47 9.11
C ARG A 161 12.43 -4.03 9.79
N ILE A 162 12.32 -3.44 10.98
CA ILE A 162 13.46 -3.04 11.81
C ILE A 162 14.23 -4.28 12.28
N ASP A 163 13.51 -5.28 12.80
CA ASP A 163 14.08 -6.53 13.30
C ASP A 163 14.82 -7.28 12.19
N VAL A 164 14.23 -7.36 10.99
CA VAL A 164 14.90 -7.94 9.81
C VAL A 164 16.18 -7.17 9.48
N ALA A 165 16.15 -5.84 9.43
CA ALA A 165 17.32 -5.03 9.08
C ALA A 165 18.47 -5.18 10.10
N GLN A 166 18.14 -5.31 11.38
CA GLN A 166 19.11 -5.57 12.45
C GLN A 166 19.72 -6.97 12.38
N GLY A 167 18.97 -7.96 11.90
CA GLY A 167 19.42 -9.34 11.73
C GLY A 167 20.31 -9.60 10.50
N LEU A 168 20.48 -8.63 9.59
CA LEU A 168 21.35 -8.76 8.42
C LEU A 168 22.84 -8.74 8.80
N SER A 169 23.69 -9.31 7.93
CA SER A 169 25.15 -9.30 8.10
C SER A 169 25.86 -8.73 6.85
N PRO A 170 26.61 -7.61 6.96
CA PRO A 170 26.73 -6.78 8.16
C PRO A 170 25.38 -6.15 8.51
N SER A 171 25.17 -5.87 9.79
CA SER A 171 23.96 -5.17 10.22
C SER A 171 23.92 -3.82 9.52
N VAL A 172 22.73 -3.44 9.05
CA VAL A 172 22.53 -2.08 8.56
C VAL A 172 22.78 -1.17 9.76
N ALA A 173 23.73 -0.24 9.66
CA ALA A 173 24.02 0.73 10.72
C ALA A 173 22.80 1.66 10.87
N LEU A 174 21.82 1.22 11.66
CA LEU A 174 20.67 2.01 12.01
C LEU A 174 21.15 3.06 13.04
N PRO A 175 20.75 4.34 12.90
CA PRO A 175 21.22 5.41 13.77
C PRO A 175 20.72 5.28 15.23
N TYR A 176 19.94 4.24 15.56
CA TYR A 176 19.50 3.96 16.92
C TYR A 176 19.27 2.47 17.16
N CYS A 177 19.73 1.98 18.30
CA CYS A 177 19.51 0.62 18.78
C CYS A 177 18.20 0.59 19.56
N MET A 178 17.09 0.19 18.93
CA MET A 178 15.87 -0.16 19.69
C MET A 178 16.01 -1.59 20.21
N VAL A 179 16.95 -1.81 21.13
CA VAL A 179 17.00 -3.07 21.88
C VAL A 179 15.82 -3.03 22.84
N ARG A 180 14.94 -4.03 22.74
CA ARG A 180 14.10 -4.40 23.88
C ARG A 180 15.04 -4.70 25.05
N GLU A 181 14.99 -3.90 26.10
CA GLU A 181 15.54 -4.34 27.38
C GLU A 181 14.90 -5.70 27.71
N CYS A 182 15.75 -6.69 27.95
CA CYS A 182 15.36 -7.97 28.53
C CYS A 182 14.83 -7.77 29.96
#